data_AF-A0A2V9BNV6-F1
#
_entry.id   AF-A0A2V9BNV6-F1
#
_cell.length_a   1.000
_cell.length_b   1.000
_cell.length_c   1.000
_cell.angle_alpha   90.00
_cell.angle_beta   90.00
_cell.angle_gamma   90.00
#
_symmetry.space_group_name_H-M   'P 1'
#
loop_
_entity.id
_entity.type
_entity.pdbx_description
1 polymer ?
#
loop_
_entity_poly.entity_id
_entity_poly.type
_entity_poly.pdbx_seq_one_letter_code
_entity_poly.pdbx_strand_id
1 'polypeptide(L)'
;MDWNQLWQILSAADNVPIIAMIPLLAFYIYLAWKQAHANDKLIDELAANPALAKTHHRKTWPFKPGWQKEVHVWPFLLRVEFLAAIIVTIILMVWSITLNAPLEEPANPNLTMNPAKAPWYFLGLQEMLVYFDPWIAGVVMPTLIIIGLMVIPYIDTNPLGGGYYTWKQRKFAIGTFLFGFVILWVSMIFIGTFIRGPGWQWFWPGQTWDHNRLIYEVNRDLPDLFGITSNLWKGIFGAIVVGGYFAVGGLLVNSLFRRTNPKDYKRMSLLQYSIMMTFFLIMVALPIKMLIRLLFHIKYVWITPWFNV
;
A
#
# COMPACT_ATOMS: atom_id res chain seq x y z
N MET A 1 -22.75 16.77 4.11
CA MET A 1 -23.00 15.60 3.25
C MET A 1 -24.34 15.11 3.70
N ASP A 2 -25.32 15.12 2.81
CA ASP A 2 -26.63 14.59 3.16
C ASP A 2 -26.48 13.08 3.40
N TRP A 3 -27.19 12.55 4.40
CA TRP A 3 -27.19 11.11 4.71
C TRP A 3 -27.61 10.29 3.49
N ASN A 4 -28.51 10.83 2.67
CA ASN A 4 -28.93 10.23 1.42
C ASN A 4 -27.78 10.10 0.41
N GLN A 5 -26.96 11.14 0.26
CA GLN A 5 -25.81 11.12 -0.65
C GLN A 5 -24.74 10.11 -0.17
N LEU A 6 -24.51 10.02 1.13
CA LEU A 6 -23.60 9.03 1.70
C LEU A 6 -24.12 7.61 1.45
N TRP A 7 -25.41 7.38 1.66
CA TRP A 7 -26.04 6.10 1.37
C TRP A 7 -25.88 5.73 -0.10
N GLN A 8 -26.15 6.64 -1.03
CA GLN A 8 -25.99 6.40 -2.48
C GLN A 8 -24.56 6.00 -2.86
N ILE A 9 -23.55 6.68 -2.30
CA ILE A 9 -22.15 6.34 -2.54
C ILE A 9 -21.84 4.95 -1.95
N LEU A 10 -22.28 4.67 -0.73
CA LEU A 10 -22.00 3.38 -0.08
C LEU A 10 -22.70 2.21 -0.78
N SER A 11 -23.94 2.40 -1.24
CA SER A 11 -24.74 1.37 -1.89
C SER A 11 -24.39 1.15 -3.37
N ALA A 12 -23.55 1.99 -3.96
CA ALA A 12 -23.10 1.80 -5.34
C ALA A 12 -22.38 0.46 -5.50
N ALA A 13 -22.72 -0.31 -6.53
CA ALA A 13 -22.22 -1.68 -6.71
C ALA A 13 -20.68 -1.75 -6.72
N ASP A 14 -20.00 -0.76 -7.32
CA ASP A 14 -18.54 -0.62 -7.34
C ASP A 14 -17.92 -0.42 -5.95
N ASN A 15 -18.66 0.15 -5.00
CA ASN A 15 -18.16 0.52 -3.68
C ASN A 15 -18.41 -0.58 -2.64
N VAL A 16 -19.32 -1.53 -2.90
CA VAL A 16 -19.59 -2.65 -1.99
C VAL A 16 -18.34 -3.47 -1.67
N PRO A 17 -17.47 -3.86 -2.63
CA PRO A 17 -16.21 -4.54 -2.32
C PRO A 17 -15.31 -3.76 -1.37
N ILE A 18 -15.27 -2.43 -1.53
CA ILE A 18 -14.42 -1.53 -0.73
C ILE A 18 -14.92 -1.48 0.71
N ILE A 19 -16.25 -1.42 0.90
CA ILE A 19 -16.88 -1.47 2.22
C ILE A 19 -16.68 -2.84 2.87
N ALA A 20 -16.82 -3.93 2.12
CA ALA A 20 -16.57 -5.28 2.62
C ALA A 20 -15.09 -5.49 3.02
N MET A 21 -14.16 -4.84 2.31
CA MET A 21 -12.73 -4.89 2.61
C MET A 21 -12.42 -4.30 4.00
N ILE A 22 -13.16 -3.31 4.50
CA ILE A 22 -12.89 -2.65 5.79
C ILE A 22 -12.94 -3.62 6.98
N PRO A 23 -14.09 -4.28 7.28
CA PRO A 23 -14.15 -5.23 8.39
C PRO A 23 -13.29 -6.46 8.14
N LEU A 24 -13.10 -6.90 6.88
CA LEU A 24 -12.22 -8.01 6.56
C LEU A 24 -10.75 -7.70 6.91
N LEU A 25 -10.24 -6.54 6.47
CA LEU A 25 -8.89 -6.10 6.82
C LEU A 25 -8.74 -5.92 8.32
N ALA A 26 -9.71 -5.29 8.99
CA ALA A 26 -9.68 -5.14 10.44
C ALA A 26 -9.60 -6.49 11.16
N PHE A 27 -10.41 -7.46 10.72
CA PHE A 27 -10.42 -8.82 11.26
C PHE A 27 -9.07 -9.54 11.05
N TYR A 28 -8.53 -9.53 9.83
CA TYR A 28 -7.27 -10.22 9.53
C TYR A 28 -6.06 -9.55 10.20
N ILE A 29 -6.03 -8.21 10.28
CA ILE A 29 -5.01 -7.48 11.04
C ILE A 29 -5.11 -7.83 12.53
N TYR A 30 -6.33 -7.85 13.08
CA TYR A 30 -6.56 -8.27 14.47
C TYR A 30 -6.10 -9.71 14.72
N LEU A 31 -6.44 -10.65 13.83
CA LEU A 31 -6.06 -12.04 13.94
C LEU A 31 -4.53 -12.22 13.85
N ALA A 32 -3.87 -11.54 12.92
CA ALA A 32 -2.42 -11.52 12.81
C ALA A 32 -1.77 -10.94 14.06
N TRP A 33 -2.32 -9.83 14.59
CA TRP A 33 -1.83 -9.19 15.81
C TRP A 33 -2.01 -10.08 17.04
N LYS A 34 -3.18 -10.72 17.19
CA LYS A 34 -3.47 -11.65 18.29
C LYS A 34 -2.48 -12.81 18.29
N GLN A 35 -2.23 -13.41 17.13
CA GLN A 35 -1.26 -14.51 17.00
C GLN A 35 0.18 -14.02 17.24
N ALA A 36 0.56 -12.87 16.69
CA ALA A 36 1.87 -12.27 16.91
C ALA A 36 2.13 -11.98 18.39
N HIS A 37 1.15 -11.41 19.10
CA HIS A 37 1.27 -11.08 20.52
C HIS A 37 1.42 -12.34 21.40
N ALA A 38 0.66 -13.40 21.10
CA ALA A 38 0.76 -14.66 21.82
C ALA A 38 2.12 -15.34 21.58
N ASN A 39 2.62 -15.34 20.34
CA ASN A 39 3.94 -15.86 20.02
C ASN A 39 5.06 -15.00 20.63
N ASP A 40 4.91 -13.67 20.64
CA ASP A 40 5.89 -12.75 21.22
C ASP A 40 6.01 -12.90 22.75
N LYS A 41 4.90 -13.15 23.46
CA LYS A 41 4.93 -13.51 24.89
C LYS A 41 5.68 -14.80 25.13
N LEU A 42 5.41 -15.84 24.34
CA LEU A 42 6.13 -17.09 24.41
C LEU A 42 7.63 -16.87 24.14
N ILE A 43 7.99 -16.02 23.17
CA ILE A 43 9.40 -15.67 22.92
C ILE A 43 10.06 -15.02 24.13
N ASP A 44 9.36 -14.14 24.85
CA ASP A 44 9.89 -13.51 26.07
C ASP A 44 10.09 -14.54 27.20
N GLU A 45 9.13 -15.45 27.39
CA GLU A 45 9.23 -16.54 28.38
C GLU A 45 10.41 -17.48 28.09
N LEU A 46 10.61 -17.82 26.81
CA LEU A 46 11.75 -18.63 26.37
C LEU A 46 13.07 -17.88 26.52
N ALA A 47 13.08 -16.55 26.35
CA ALA A 47 14.27 -15.75 26.60
C ALA A 47 14.63 -15.71 28.11
N ALA A 48 13.63 -15.74 28.99
CA ALA A 48 13.83 -15.78 30.44
C ALA A 48 14.30 -17.15 30.95
N ASN A 49 13.90 -18.25 30.29
CA ASN A 49 14.21 -19.61 30.71
C ASN A 49 14.98 -20.41 29.63
N PRO A 50 16.32 -20.38 29.63
CA PRO A 50 17.16 -21.06 28.63
C PRO A 50 16.96 -22.58 28.55
N ALA A 51 16.52 -23.22 29.63
CA ALA A 51 16.19 -24.64 29.64
C ALA A 51 14.93 -24.95 28.81
N LEU A 52 13.90 -24.11 28.91
CA LEU A 52 12.67 -24.22 28.12
C LEU A 52 12.90 -23.86 26.65
N ALA A 53 13.79 -22.90 26.37
CA ALA A 53 14.14 -22.49 25.00
C ALA A 53 14.73 -23.63 24.14
N LYS A 54 15.38 -24.63 24.76
CA LYS A 54 15.95 -25.77 24.04
C LYS A 54 14.88 -26.78 23.58
N THR A 55 13.73 -26.82 24.25
CA THR A 55 12.70 -27.85 24.03
C THR A 55 11.45 -27.29 23.36
N HIS A 56 11.12 -26.01 23.60
CA HIS A 56 9.92 -25.37 23.09
C HIS A 56 10.13 -24.62 21.78
N HIS A 57 9.10 -24.63 20.93
CA HIS A 57 9.07 -23.86 19.69
C HIS A 57 8.61 -22.42 19.94
N ARG A 58 8.99 -21.48 19.05
CA ARG A 58 8.60 -20.06 19.13
C ARG A 58 7.20 -19.77 18.57
N LYS A 59 6.35 -20.80 18.49
CA LYS A 59 4.99 -20.75 17.94
C LYS A 59 4.05 -21.37 18.95
N THR A 60 2.95 -20.69 19.24
CA THR A 60 1.88 -21.13 20.15
C THR A 60 1.22 -22.45 19.76
N TRP A 61 1.16 -22.73 18.46
CA TRP A 61 0.65 -23.99 17.90
C TRP A 61 1.78 -24.72 17.15
N PRO A 62 2.72 -25.34 17.88
CA PRO A 62 3.84 -26.03 17.26
C PRO A 62 3.44 -27.41 16.76
N PHE A 63 4.26 -27.94 15.86
CA PHE A 63 4.22 -29.35 15.50
C PHE A 63 4.49 -30.21 16.75
N LYS A 64 3.65 -31.22 16.99
CA LYS A 64 3.80 -32.11 18.14
C LYS A 64 4.61 -33.35 17.75
N PRO A 65 5.55 -33.81 18.60
CA PRO A 65 6.20 -35.10 18.39
C PRO A 65 5.15 -36.22 18.24
N GLY A 66 5.28 -37.03 17.20
CA GLY A 66 4.32 -38.09 16.85
C GLY A 66 3.31 -37.72 15.75
N TRP A 67 3.26 -36.47 15.32
CA TRP A 67 2.51 -36.10 14.12
C TRP A 67 3.25 -36.55 12.85
N GLN A 68 2.50 -36.79 11.77
CA GLN A 68 3.10 -37.04 10.46
C GLN A 68 3.59 -35.70 9.89
N LYS A 69 4.84 -35.67 9.39
CA LYS A 69 5.41 -34.46 8.76
C LYS A 69 4.72 -34.13 7.43
N GLU A 70 4.30 -35.16 6.71
CA GLU A 70 3.63 -35.08 5.43
C GLU A 70 2.33 -35.88 5.54
N VAL A 71 1.27 -35.35 4.96
CA VAL A 71 -0.03 -36.01 4.85
C VAL A 71 -0.40 -36.10 3.38
N HIS A 72 -1.07 -37.18 2.99
CA HIS A 72 -1.52 -37.33 1.60
C HIS A 72 -2.47 -36.18 1.22
N VAL A 73 -2.29 -35.64 0.01
CA VAL A 73 -3.15 -34.57 -0.54
C VAL A 73 -4.60 -35.02 -0.54
N TRP A 74 -4.85 -36.23 -1.02
CA TRP A 74 -6.14 -36.90 -0.86
C TRP A 74 -6.12 -37.77 0.40
N PRO A 75 -7.11 -37.63 1.31
CA PRO A 75 -8.26 -36.74 1.22
C PRO A 75 -8.09 -35.43 2.01
N PHE A 76 -6.98 -35.23 2.71
CA PHE A 76 -6.86 -34.19 3.74
C PHE A 76 -6.91 -32.77 3.16
N LEU A 77 -6.05 -32.45 2.19
CA LEU A 77 -6.02 -31.12 1.58
C LEU A 77 -7.23 -30.93 0.66
N LEU A 78 -7.51 -31.92 -0.19
CA LEU A 78 -8.53 -31.80 -1.23
C LEU A 78 -9.95 -31.62 -0.65
N ARG A 79 -10.27 -32.24 0.50
CA ARG A 79 -11.56 -31.97 1.18
C ARG A 79 -11.70 -30.52 1.62
N VAL A 80 -10.63 -29.92 2.14
CA VAL A 80 -10.65 -28.52 2.62
C VAL A 80 -10.76 -27.56 1.44
N GLU A 81 -9.96 -27.78 0.39
CA GLU A 81 -10.01 -26.96 -0.83
C GLU A 81 -11.35 -27.07 -1.56
N PHE A 82 -11.91 -28.28 -1.66
CA PHE A 82 -13.22 -28.49 -2.29
C PHE A 82 -14.35 -27.82 -1.50
N LEU A 83 -14.33 -27.92 -0.16
CA LEU A 83 -15.28 -27.20 0.69
C LEU A 83 -15.13 -25.67 0.52
N ALA A 84 -13.91 -25.15 0.49
CA ALA A 84 -13.65 -23.74 0.25
C ALA A 84 -14.16 -23.30 -1.13
N ALA A 85 -13.94 -24.10 -2.17
CA ALA A 85 -14.41 -23.84 -3.52
C ALA A 85 -15.95 -23.77 -3.57
N ILE A 86 -16.65 -24.70 -2.90
CA ILE A 86 -18.12 -24.67 -2.80
C ILE A 86 -18.57 -23.39 -2.09
N ILE A 87 -17.98 -23.06 -0.95
CA ILE A 87 -18.34 -21.86 -0.17
C ILE A 87 -18.12 -20.59 -1.01
N VAL A 88 -16.96 -20.44 -1.65
CA VAL A 88 -16.64 -19.29 -2.50
C VAL A 88 -17.59 -19.21 -3.69
N THR A 89 -17.92 -20.35 -4.32
CA THR A 89 -18.88 -20.39 -5.44
C THR A 89 -20.27 -19.93 -5.00
N ILE A 90 -20.75 -20.38 -3.84
CA ILE A 90 -22.04 -19.94 -3.29
C ILE A 90 -22.00 -18.44 -3.00
N ILE A 91 -20.94 -17.93 -2.37
CA ILE A 91 -20.79 -16.50 -2.09
C ILE A 91 -20.81 -15.67 -3.38
N LEU A 92 -20.03 -16.07 -4.40
CA LEU A 92 -19.99 -15.38 -5.68
C LEU A 92 -21.31 -15.46 -6.43
N MET A 93 -22.02 -16.58 -6.36
CA MET A 93 -23.35 -16.74 -6.95
C MET A 93 -24.37 -15.79 -6.32
N VAL A 94 -24.43 -15.75 -4.98
CA VAL A 94 -25.31 -14.81 -4.26
C VAL A 94 -24.93 -13.36 -4.57
N TRP A 95 -23.64 -13.03 -4.63
CA TRP A 95 -23.17 -11.70 -5.00
C TRP A 95 -23.61 -11.33 -6.42
N SER A 96 -23.42 -12.22 -7.39
CA SER A 96 -23.78 -11.99 -8.79
C SER A 96 -25.29 -11.81 -9.02
N ILE A 97 -26.14 -12.37 -8.15
CA ILE A 97 -27.60 -12.22 -8.24
C ILE A 97 -28.06 -10.94 -7.53
N THR A 98 -27.40 -10.54 -6.44
CA THR A 98 -27.84 -9.40 -5.61
C THR A 98 -27.26 -8.06 -6.04
N LEU A 99 -26.11 -8.04 -6.74
CA LEU A 99 -25.42 -6.82 -7.16
C LEU A 99 -25.22 -6.82 -8.67
N ASN A 100 -25.84 -5.85 -9.34
CA ASN A 100 -25.65 -5.63 -10.77
C ASN A 100 -24.21 -5.22 -11.07
N ALA A 101 -23.68 -5.74 -12.17
CA ALA A 101 -22.40 -5.28 -12.68
C ALA A 101 -22.51 -3.80 -13.08
N PRO A 102 -21.52 -2.96 -12.71
CA PRO A 102 -21.48 -1.54 -13.04
C PRO A 102 -21.01 -1.36 -14.48
N LEU A 103 -21.80 -1.87 -15.42
CA LEU A 103 -21.55 -1.73 -16.85
C LEU A 103 -22.30 -0.51 -17.36
N GLU A 104 -21.56 0.41 -17.95
CA GLU A 104 -22.10 1.60 -18.61
C GLU A 104 -22.67 1.26 -20.00
N GLU A 105 -23.32 2.25 -20.60
CA GLU A 105 -23.76 2.20 -21.99
C GLU A 105 -22.61 1.91 -22.97
N PRO A 106 -22.90 1.43 -24.19
CA PRO A 106 -21.89 1.23 -25.22
C PRO A 106 -21.02 2.47 -25.42
N ALA A 107 -19.72 2.26 -25.60
CA ALA A 107 -18.73 3.33 -25.65
C ALA A 107 -19.08 4.39 -26.70
N ASN A 108 -19.16 5.65 -26.26
CA ASN A 108 -19.42 6.81 -27.11
C ASN A 108 -18.20 7.75 -27.12
N PRO A 109 -17.45 7.86 -28.24
CA PRO A 109 -16.29 8.74 -28.33
C PRO A 109 -16.57 10.23 -28.11
N ASN A 110 -17.84 10.65 -28.25
CA ASN A 110 -18.25 12.05 -28.08
C ASN A 110 -18.65 12.39 -26.64
N LEU A 111 -18.67 11.41 -25.73
CA LEU A 111 -19.06 11.60 -24.33
C LEU A 111 -17.94 11.12 -23.40
N THR A 112 -17.36 12.04 -22.63
CA THR A 112 -16.46 11.71 -21.52
C THR A 112 -17.26 11.65 -20.23
N MET A 113 -17.31 10.47 -19.60
CA MET A 113 -18.00 10.29 -18.33
C MET A 113 -17.36 11.12 -17.22
N ASN A 114 -18.19 11.67 -16.32
CA ASN A 114 -17.73 12.45 -15.18
C ASN A 114 -18.51 12.07 -13.92
N PRO A 115 -17.87 11.45 -12.90
CA PRO A 115 -16.45 11.06 -12.84
C PRO A 115 -16.18 9.74 -13.57
N ALA A 116 -15.06 9.66 -14.31
CA ALA A 116 -14.54 8.39 -14.81
C ALA A 116 -13.80 7.66 -13.67
N LYS A 117 -14.43 6.68 -13.01
CA LYS A 117 -13.79 5.87 -11.97
C LYS A 117 -13.28 4.55 -12.55
N ALA A 118 -12.06 4.17 -12.20
CA ALA A 118 -11.51 2.85 -12.49
C ALA A 118 -12.15 1.81 -11.56
N PRO A 119 -12.10 0.51 -11.94
CA PRO A 119 -12.50 -0.57 -11.05
C PRO A 119 -11.79 -0.48 -9.69
N TRP A 120 -12.47 -0.90 -8.62
CA TRP A 120 -12.05 -0.66 -7.24
C TRP A 120 -10.61 -1.09 -6.90
N TYR A 121 -10.11 -2.17 -7.52
CA TYR A 121 -8.75 -2.68 -7.33
C TYR A 121 -7.67 -1.81 -7.99
N PHE A 122 -8.05 -0.89 -8.89
CA PHE A 122 -7.17 0.11 -9.51
C PHE A 122 -7.35 1.53 -8.95
N LEU A 123 -8.31 1.77 -8.06
CA LEU A 123 -8.56 3.12 -7.51
C LEU A 123 -7.33 3.70 -6.80
N GLY A 124 -6.52 2.87 -6.15
CA GLY A 124 -5.26 3.31 -5.56
C GLY A 124 -4.29 3.90 -6.60
N LEU A 125 -4.16 3.25 -7.76
CA LEU A 125 -3.35 3.76 -8.87
C LEU A 125 -3.97 4.99 -9.51
N GLN A 126 -5.30 5.01 -9.63
CA GLN A 126 -6.00 6.17 -10.17
C GLN A 126 -5.77 7.41 -9.29
N GLU A 127 -5.81 7.27 -7.97
CA GLU A 127 -5.52 8.36 -7.06
C GLU A 127 -4.05 8.83 -7.20
N MET A 128 -3.11 7.94 -7.51
CA MET A 128 -1.73 8.32 -7.81
C MET A 128 -1.58 9.24 -9.04
N LEU A 129 -2.50 9.18 -10.01
CA LEU A 129 -2.49 10.04 -11.22
C LEU A 129 -2.69 11.53 -10.90
N VAL A 130 -3.21 11.87 -9.71
CA VAL A 130 -3.34 13.26 -9.29
C VAL A 130 -1.98 13.87 -8.94
N TYR A 131 -1.04 13.03 -8.50
CA TYR A 131 0.24 13.48 -7.93
C TYR A 131 1.41 13.34 -8.90
N PHE A 132 1.32 12.44 -9.87
CA PHE A 132 2.37 12.14 -10.83
C PHE A 132 1.87 12.22 -12.26
N ASP A 133 2.80 12.37 -13.21
CA ASP A 133 2.47 12.24 -14.63
C ASP A 133 1.93 10.83 -14.95
N PRO A 134 1.02 10.71 -15.95
CA PRO A 134 0.30 9.45 -16.20
C PRO A 134 1.19 8.23 -16.40
N TRP A 135 2.35 8.38 -17.04
CA TRP A 135 3.26 7.26 -17.29
C TRP A 135 4.02 6.81 -16.02
N ILE A 136 4.33 7.74 -15.09
CA ILE A 136 4.97 7.41 -13.81
C ILE A 136 3.99 6.65 -12.94
N ALA A 137 2.78 7.20 -12.74
CA ALA A 137 1.75 6.56 -11.92
C ALA A 137 1.19 5.28 -12.56
N GLY A 138 1.05 5.23 -13.88
CA GLY A 138 0.44 4.11 -14.60
C GLY A 138 1.40 2.96 -14.96
N VAL A 139 2.71 3.23 -15.11
CA VAL A 139 3.68 2.21 -15.57
C VAL A 139 4.83 2.05 -14.58
N VAL A 140 5.53 3.14 -14.25
CA VAL A 140 6.76 3.04 -13.44
C VAL A 140 6.47 2.58 -12.02
N MET A 141 5.53 3.23 -11.34
CA MET A 141 5.22 2.94 -9.94
C MET A 141 4.67 1.50 -9.74
N PRO A 142 3.69 1.02 -10.54
CA PRO A 142 3.27 -0.38 -10.49
C PRO A 142 4.43 -1.35 -10.71
N THR A 143 5.29 -1.08 -11.69
CA THR A 143 6.47 -1.90 -11.97
C THR A 143 7.42 -1.96 -10.78
N LEU A 144 7.70 -0.80 -10.15
CA LEU A 144 8.54 -0.72 -8.96
C LEU A 144 7.91 -1.43 -7.75
N ILE A 145 6.58 -1.37 -7.58
CA ILE A 145 5.89 -2.12 -6.53
C ILE A 145 6.08 -3.62 -6.73
N ILE A 146 5.87 -4.13 -7.95
CA ILE A 146 6.03 -5.56 -8.28
C ILE A 146 7.48 -6.01 -8.06
N ILE A 147 8.45 -5.28 -8.61
CA ILE A 147 9.87 -5.59 -8.44
C ILE A 147 10.24 -5.53 -6.95
N GLY A 148 9.77 -4.51 -6.23
CA GLY A 148 9.99 -4.36 -4.80
C GLY A 148 9.52 -5.59 -4.01
N LEU A 149 8.32 -6.10 -4.31
CA LEU A 149 7.79 -7.33 -3.70
C LEU A 149 8.61 -8.57 -4.06
N MET A 150 9.05 -8.71 -5.32
CA MET A 150 9.89 -9.82 -5.77
C MET A 150 11.28 -9.82 -5.12
N VAL A 151 11.80 -8.64 -4.77
CA VAL A 151 13.12 -8.47 -4.17
C VAL A 151 13.13 -8.82 -2.67
N ILE A 152 11.98 -8.79 -1.97
CA ILE A 152 11.89 -9.02 -0.51
C ILE A 152 12.68 -10.26 -0.04
N PRO A 153 12.54 -11.46 -0.64
CA PRO A 153 13.26 -12.65 -0.20
C PRO A 153 14.79 -12.54 -0.32
N TYR A 154 15.29 -11.67 -1.19
CA TYR A 154 16.72 -11.47 -1.42
C TYR A 154 17.34 -10.42 -0.49
N ILE A 155 16.55 -9.48 0.02
CA ILE A 155 17.03 -8.43 0.93
C ILE A 155 16.72 -8.72 2.40
N ASP A 156 15.73 -9.57 2.69
CA ASP A 156 15.40 -9.98 4.05
C ASP A 156 16.39 -11.04 4.57
N THR A 157 17.30 -10.59 5.43
CA THR A 157 18.35 -11.45 6.03
C THR A 157 17.95 -12.03 7.37
N ASN A 158 16.73 -11.78 7.87
CA ASN A 158 16.31 -12.24 9.19
C ASN A 158 15.74 -13.67 9.12
N PRO A 159 16.41 -14.69 9.69
CA PRO A 159 15.92 -16.07 9.65
C PRO A 159 14.74 -16.31 10.61
N LEU A 160 14.47 -15.40 11.54
CA LEU A 160 13.38 -15.52 12.51
C LEU A 160 12.07 -15.04 11.90
N GLY A 161 10.91 -15.37 12.47
CA GLY A 161 9.59 -14.97 11.97
C GLY A 161 9.14 -15.61 10.65
N GLY A 162 9.84 -16.64 10.15
CA GLY A 162 9.38 -17.48 9.05
C GLY A 162 8.38 -18.54 9.54
N GLY A 163 7.17 -18.57 8.96
CA GLY A 163 6.16 -19.60 9.25
C GLY A 163 5.34 -19.41 10.55
N TYR A 164 5.49 -18.27 11.23
CA TYR A 164 4.67 -17.86 12.37
C TYR A 164 4.58 -16.34 12.48
N TYR A 165 3.49 -15.85 13.06
CA TYR A 165 3.30 -14.42 13.30
C TYR A 165 4.16 -13.93 14.48
N THR A 166 4.87 -12.82 14.32
CA THR A 166 5.65 -12.15 15.37
C THR A 166 5.75 -10.67 15.03
N TRP A 167 5.63 -9.78 16.01
CA TRP A 167 5.87 -8.36 15.80
C TRP A 167 7.28 -7.99 16.25
N LYS A 168 7.71 -8.47 17.43
CA LYS A 168 8.99 -8.11 18.04
C LYS A 168 10.21 -8.44 17.19
N GLN A 169 10.18 -9.57 16.47
CA GLN A 169 11.33 -10.04 15.71
C GLN A 169 11.46 -9.38 14.33
N ARG A 170 10.40 -8.74 13.80
CA ARG A 170 10.32 -8.24 12.43
C ARG A 170 9.65 -6.86 12.32
N LYS A 171 9.81 -6.00 13.34
CA LYS A 171 9.15 -4.69 13.43
C LYS A 171 9.31 -3.84 12.17
N PHE A 172 10.53 -3.77 11.62
CA PHE A 172 10.80 -2.98 10.43
C PHE A 172 10.11 -3.54 9.19
N ALA A 173 10.25 -4.84 8.92
CA ALA A 173 9.66 -5.48 7.73
C ALA A 173 8.12 -5.40 7.76
N ILE A 174 7.50 -5.76 8.90
CA ILE A 174 6.04 -5.74 9.04
C ILE A 174 5.52 -4.29 9.06
N GLY A 175 6.20 -3.38 9.77
CA GLY A 175 5.82 -1.97 9.79
C GLY A 175 5.89 -1.32 8.42
N THR A 176 6.95 -1.59 7.65
CA THR A 176 7.09 -1.11 6.27
C THR A 176 6.02 -1.68 5.36
N PHE A 177 5.72 -2.99 5.46
CA PHE A 177 4.66 -3.62 4.70
C PHE A 177 3.28 -3.02 5.02
N LEU A 178 2.93 -2.87 6.31
CA LEU A 178 1.66 -2.27 6.72
C LEU A 178 1.57 -0.79 6.32
N PHE A 179 2.68 -0.06 6.35
CA PHE A 179 2.74 1.30 5.85
C PHE A 179 2.42 1.35 4.35
N GLY A 180 3.11 0.57 3.52
CA GLY A 180 2.85 0.52 2.08
C GLY A 180 1.44 0.02 1.74
N PHE A 181 0.99 -1.06 2.38
CA PHE A 181 -0.29 -1.69 2.08
C PHE A 181 -1.48 -0.93 2.68
N VAL A 182 -1.49 -0.69 3.99
CA VAL A 182 -2.64 -0.08 4.66
C VAL A 182 -2.62 1.44 4.52
N ILE A 183 -1.49 2.07 4.86
CA ILE A 183 -1.41 3.54 4.93
C ILE A 183 -1.32 4.18 3.57
N LEU A 184 -0.65 3.57 2.59
CA LEU A 184 -0.61 4.10 1.22
C LEU A 184 -1.71 3.49 0.35
N TRP A 185 -1.68 2.18 0.10
CA TRP A 185 -2.55 1.57 -0.92
C TRP A 185 -4.04 1.61 -0.55
N VAL A 186 -4.41 1.06 0.61
CA VAL A 186 -5.82 1.03 1.05
C VAL A 186 -6.35 2.44 1.28
N SER A 187 -5.57 3.34 1.90
CA SER A 187 -6.01 4.73 2.11
C SER A 187 -6.29 5.45 0.79
N MET A 188 -5.47 5.25 -0.25
CA MET A 188 -5.70 5.84 -1.58
C MET A 188 -6.97 5.32 -2.23
N ILE A 189 -7.28 4.02 -2.08
CA ILE A 189 -8.58 3.47 -2.51
C ILE A 189 -9.72 4.20 -1.80
N PHE A 190 -9.63 4.35 -0.48
CA PHE A 190 -10.63 5.09 0.30
C PHE A 190 -10.77 6.55 -0.13
N ILE A 191 -9.66 7.26 -0.38
CA ILE A 191 -9.66 8.64 -0.87
C ILE A 191 -10.37 8.70 -2.23
N GLY A 192 -10.00 7.83 -3.17
CA GLY A 192 -10.63 7.75 -4.50
C GLY A 192 -12.13 7.44 -4.46
N THR A 193 -12.58 6.67 -3.46
CA THR A 193 -13.99 6.32 -3.32
C THR A 193 -14.81 7.40 -2.63
N PHE A 194 -14.38 7.85 -1.45
CA PHE A 194 -15.21 8.63 -0.52
C PHE A 194 -14.87 10.12 -0.45
N ILE A 195 -13.69 10.52 -0.94
CA ILE A 195 -13.22 11.92 -0.90
C ILE A 195 -13.21 12.51 -2.31
N ARG A 196 -12.89 11.71 -3.34
CA ARG A 196 -12.92 12.12 -4.75
C ARG A 196 -14.33 12.03 -5.33
N GLY A 197 -14.92 13.21 -5.54
CA GLY A 197 -16.26 13.39 -6.10
C GLY A 197 -16.24 13.68 -7.61
N PRO A 198 -17.27 14.37 -8.14
CA PRO A 198 -17.33 14.80 -9.53
C PRO A 198 -16.08 15.58 -9.95
N GLY A 199 -15.59 15.34 -11.17
CA GLY A 199 -14.37 15.92 -11.71
C GLY A 199 -13.07 15.45 -11.05
N TRP A 200 -13.13 14.36 -10.27
CA TRP A 200 -12.03 13.90 -9.39
C TRP A 200 -11.57 14.98 -8.39
N GLN A 201 -12.49 15.88 -8.02
CA GLN A 201 -12.21 16.96 -7.08
C GLN A 201 -12.22 16.46 -5.62
N TRP A 202 -11.49 17.16 -4.77
CA TRP A 202 -11.42 16.89 -3.35
C TRP A 202 -12.65 17.45 -2.61
N PHE A 203 -13.39 16.57 -1.94
CA PHE A 203 -14.47 16.94 -1.03
C PHE A 203 -14.15 16.44 0.38
N TRP A 204 -14.13 17.35 1.35
CA TRP A 204 -13.89 16.95 2.74
C TRP A 204 -15.02 16.07 3.27
N PRO A 205 -14.75 15.12 4.19
CA PRO A 205 -15.79 14.37 4.87
C PRO A 205 -16.83 15.33 5.48
N GLY A 206 -18.11 15.09 5.18
CA GLY A 206 -19.18 15.99 5.61
C GLY A 206 -19.47 17.14 4.64
N GLN A 207 -18.74 17.32 3.54
CA GLN A 207 -19.14 18.21 2.45
C GLN A 207 -20.09 17.48 1.48
N THR A 208 -21.12 18.17 0.97
CA THR A 208 -21.97 17.62 -0.10
C THR A 208 -21.23 17.67 -1.43
N TRP A 209 -21.30 16.59 -2.21
CA TRP A 209 -20.75 16.59 -3.56
C TRP A 209 -21.68 17.38 -4.48
N ASP A 210 -21.13 18.45 -5.05
CA ASP A 210 -21.81 19.30 -6.02
C ASP A 210 -21.22 19.04 -7.41
N HIS A 211 -22.06 18.65 -8.35
CA HIS A 211 -21.68 18.30 -9.72
C HIS A 211 -21.34 19.54 -10.57
N ASN A 212 -21.84 20.72 -10.18
CA ASN A 212 -21.61 21.97 -10.90
C ASN A 212 -20.37 22.72 -10.41
N ARG A 213 -19.72 22.21 -9.36
CA ARG A 213 -18.52 22.83 -8.79
C ARG A 213 -17.33 22.60 -9.72
N LEU A 214 -16.76 23.70 -10.23
CA LEU A 214 -15.53 23.68 -11.03
C LEU A 214 -14.43 24.39 -10.25
N ILE A 215 -13.52 23.62 -9.65
CA ILE A 215 -12.31 24.16 -9.02
C ILE A 215 -11.17 24.01 -10.03
N TYR A 216 -10.61 25.13 -10.46
CA TYR A 216 -9.37 25.14 -11.23
C TYR A 216 -8.20 25.03 -10.26
N GLU A 217 -7.68 23.82 -10.06
CA GLU A 217 -6.45 23.64 -9.30
C GLU A 217 -5.28 24.33 -10.02
N VAL A 218 -4.70 25.33 -9.38
CA VAL A 218 -3.52 26.02 -9.92
C VAL A 218 -2.33 25.06 -9.82
N ASN A 219 -1.82 24.63 -10.97
CA ASN A 219 -0.59 23.85 -11.02
C ASN A 219 0.60 24.80 -10.93
N ARG A 220 1.38 24.68 -9.85
CA ARG A 220 2.64 25.41 -9.70
C ARG A 220 3.83 24.46 -9.79
N ASP A 221 4.88 24.93 -10.42
CA ASP A 221 6.14 24.22 -10.47
C ASP A 221 7.05 24.72 -9.37
N LEU A 222 7.75 23.80 -8.69
CA LEU A 222 8.67 24.17 -7.61
C LEU A 222 9.75 25.18 -8.08
N PRO A 223 10.40 25.01 -9.25
CA PRO A 223 11.37 26.00 -9.74
C PRO A 223 10.78 27.40 -9.99
N ASP A 224 9.50 27.48 -10.37
CA ASP A 224 8.85 28.76 -10.66
C ASP A 224 8.66 29.61 -9.40
N LEU A 225 8.52 28.96 -8.23
CA LEU A 225 8.48 29.66 -6.94
C LEU A 225 9.79 30.38 -6.61
N PHE A 226 10.91 29.94 -7.20
CA PHE A 226 12.22 30.54 -7.05
C PHE A 226 12.58 31.46 -8.22
N GLY A 227 11.64 31.76 -9.12
CA GLY A 227 11.88 32.62 -10.29
C GLY A 227 12.74 31.98 -11.37
N ILE A 228 12.90 30.65 -11.36
CA ILE A 228 13.73 29.93 -12.32
C ILE A 228 12.91 29.64 -13.59
N THR A 229 13.07 30.47 -14.61
CA THR A 229 12.28 30.38 -15.85
C THR A 229 12.94 29.54 -16.94
N SER A 230 14.27 29.40 -16.94
CA SER A 230 15.00 28.66 -17.97
C SER A 230 14.89 27.14 -17.77
N ASN A 231 14.54 26.41 -18.83
CA ASN A 231 14.36 24.95 -18.82
C ASN A 231 15.58 24.19 -18.29
N LEU A 232 16.80 24.63 -18.64
CA LEU A 232 18.03 23.98 -18.17
C LEU A 232 18.19 24.13 -16.66
N TRP A 233 17.92 25.33 -16.13
CA TRP A 233 18.00 25.60 -14.70
C TRP A 233 16.86 24.94 -13.92
N LYS A 234 15.66 24.80 -14.50
CA LYS A 234 14.58 23.97 -13.93
C LYS A 234 15.00 22.51 -13.77
N GLY A 235 15.66 21.95 -14.79
CA GLY A 235 16.18 20.59 -14.78
C GLY A 235 17.26 20.37 -13.72
N ILE A 236 18.24 21.28 -13.63
CA ILE A 236 19.31 21.20 -12.62
C ILE A 236 18.76 21.37 -11.21
N PHE A 237 17.87 22.35 -10.99
CA PHE A 237 17.25 22.57 -9.69
C PHE A 237 16.47 21.34 -9.23
N GLY A 238 15.64 20.76 -10.12
CA GLY A 238 14.93 19.53 -9.82
C GLY A 238 15.84 18.35 -9.50
N ALA A 239 16.94 18.20 -10.25
CA ALA A 239 17.95 17.16 -9.99
C ALA A 239 18.62 17.35 -8.62
N ILE A 240 18.92 18.59 -8.22
CA ILE A 240 19.47 18.91 -6.89
C ILE A 240 18.45 18.59 -5.80
N VAL A 241 17.17 18.94 -5.98
CA VAL A 241 16.13 18.67 -4.97
C VAL A 241 15.91 17.17 -4.81
N VAL A 242 15.78 16.42 -5.92
CA VAL A 242 15.58 14.98 -5.88
C VAL A 242 16.83 14.25 -5.39
N GLY A 243 18.02 14.64 -5.88
CA GLY A 243 19.30 14.11 -5.40
C GLY A 243 19.52 14.40 -3.91
N GLY A 244 19.17 15.60 -3.46
CA GLY A 244 19.18 16.00 -2.05
C GLY A 244 18.22 15.18 -1.21
N TYR A 245 17.01 14.87 -1.72
CA TYR A 245 16.07 13.97 -1.06
C TYR A 245 16.67 12.58 -0.85
N PHE A 246 17.26 11.97 -1.88
CA PHE A 246 17.89 10.66 -1.76
C PHE A 246 19.13 10.68 -0.87
N ALA A 247 19.93 11.74 -0.91
CA ALA A 247 21.12 11.87 -0.07
C ALA A 247 20.74 12.07 1.42
N VAL A 248 19.91 13.06 1.72
CA VAL A 248 19.49 13.39 3.10
C VAL A 248 18.61 12.28 3.66
N GLY A 249 17.59 11.84 2.91
CA GLY A 249 16.75 10.69 3.28
C GLY A 249 17.58 9.43 3.46
N GLY A 250 18.56 9.23 2.57
CA GLY A 250 19.62 8.23 2.64
C GLY A 250 20.33 8.20 4.01
N LEU A 251 20.89 9.34 4.40
CA LEU A 251 21.62 9.48 5.66
C LEU A 251 20.70 9.31 6.88
N LEU A 252 19.50 9.90 6.83
CA LEU A 252 18.53 9.82 7.92
C LEU A 252 18.05 8.40 8.16
N VAL A 253 17.57 7.72 7.13
CA VAL A 253 17.07 6.34 7.26
C VAL A 253 18.23 5.40 7.58
N ASN A 254 19.47 5.64 7.10
CA ASN A 254 20.63 4.86 7.52
C ASN A 254 20.94 5.04 9.01
N SER A 255 20.94 6.28 9.51
CA SER A 255 21.12 6.56 10.93
C SER A 255 20.05 5.87 11.79
N LEU A 256 18.77 5.95 11.37
CA LEU A 256 17.65 5.30 12.06
C LEU A 256 17.73 3.77 11.98
N PHE A 257 18.05 3.21 10.82
CA PHE A 257 18.11 1.77 10.60
C PHE A 257 19.25 1.14 11.41
N ARG A 258 20.41 1.80 11.47
CA ARG A 258 21.53 1.36 12.33
C ARG A 258 21.18 1.35 13.81
N ARG A 259 20.35 2.29 14.27
CA ARG A 259 19.89 2.37 15.68
C ARG A 259 18.80 1.34 16.00
N THR A 260 17.85 1.18 15.09
CA THR A 260 16.64 0.36 15.32
C THR A 260 16.86 -1.12 15.00
N ASN A 261 17.61 -1.44 13.94
CA ASN A 261 17.83 -2.81 13.45
C ASN A 261 19.34 -3.10 13.27
N PRO A 262 20.17 -3.00 14.33
CA PRO A 262 21.61 -3.16 14.22
C PRO A 262 22.05 -4.57 13.79
N LYS A 263 21.24 -5.60 14.10
CA LYS A 263 21.53 -7.00 13.75
C LYS A 263 21.38 -7.24 12.26
N ASP A 264 20.30 -6.74 11.67
CA ASP A 264 20.01 -6.90 10.25
C ASP A 264 20.98 -6.05 9.42
N TYR A 265 21.29 -4.83 9.86
CA TYR A 265 22.30 -3.98 9.23
C TYR A 265 23.68 -4.65 9.10
N LYS A 266 24.11 -5.41 10.11
CA LYS A 266 25.39 -6.14 10.06
C LYS A 266 25.37 -7.37 9.14
N ARG A 267 24.19 -7.91 8.85
CA ARG A 267 24.02 -9.11 8.01
C ARG A 267 23.85 -8.77 6.53
N MET A 268 23.30 -7.60 6.23
CA MET A 268 23.05 -7.17 4.86
C MET A 268 24.35 -6.80 4.16
N SER A 269 24.49 -7.26 2.91
CA SER A 269 25.50 -6.74 1.99
C SER A 269 25.17 -5.29 1.60
N LEU A 270 26.17 -4.57 1.09
CA LEU A 270 25.99 -3.21 0.58
C LEU A 270 24.89 -3.15 -0.50
N LEU A 271 24.87 -4.12 -1.42
CA LEU A 271 23.88 -4.20 -2.49
C LEU A 271 22.46 -4.39 -1.94
N GLN A 272 22.26 -5.36 -1.05
CA GLN A 272 20.94 -5.60 -0.43
C GLN A 272 20.44 -4.36 0.31
N TYR A 273 21.33 -3.71 1.06
CA TYR A 273 21.01 -2.50 1.79
C TYR A 273 20.66 -1.33 0.86
N SER A 274 21.45 -1.08 -0.18
CA SER A 274 21.18 -0.02 -1.17
C SER A 274 19.86 -0.23 -1.90
N ILE A 275 19.52 -1.48 -2.27
CA ILE A 275 18.25 -1.80 -2.91
C ILE A 275 17.08 -1.54 -1.95
N MET A 276 17.14 -2.09 -0.74
CA MET A 276 16.13 -1.85 0.31
C MET A 276 15.92 -0.34 0.52
N MET A 277 17.02 0.40 0.62
CA MET A 277 17.01 1.82 0.86
C MET A 277 16.33 2.61 -0.27
N THR A 278 16.67 2.27 -1.51
CA THR A 278 16.10 2.93 -2.69
C THR A 278 14.59 2.72 -2.76
N PHE A 279 14.12 1.47 -2.60
CA PHE A 279 12.68 1.18 -2.59
C PHE A 279 11.96 1.84 -1.41
N PHE A 280 12.56 1.86 -0.22
CA PHE A 280 11.98 2.51 0.95
C PHE A 280 11.85 4.03 0.73
N LEU A 281 12.87 4.69 0.17
CA LEU A 281 12.81 6.12 -0.11
C LEU A 281 11.82 6.46 -1.23
N ILE A 282 11.69 5.62 -2.26
CA ILE A 282 10.64 5.81 -3.29
C ILE A 282 9.24 5.68 -2.66
N MET A 283 9.04 4.69 -1.79
CA MET A 283 7.78 4.49 -1.08
C MET A 283 7.42 5.70 -0.20
N VAL A 284 8.40 6.29 0.50
CA VAL A 284 8.21 7.50 1.32
C VAL A 284 8.05 8.77 0.48
N ALA A 285 8.59 8.79 -0.75
CA ALA A 285 8.44 9.94 -1.65
C ALA A 285 6.98 10.15 -2.06
N LEU A 286 6.18 9.08 -2.16
CA LEU A 286 4.76 9.14 -2.51
C LEU A 286 3.94 10.04 -1.55
N PRO A 287 3.86 9.75 -0.22
CA PRO A 287 3.10 10.60 0.69
C PRO A 287 3.70 12.01 0.81
N ILE A 288 5.03 12.17 0.69
CA ILE A 288 5.64 13.51 0.65
C ILE A 288 5.13 14.30 -0.55
N LYS A 289 5.09 13.67 -1.74
CA LYS A 289 4.57 14.28 -2.96
C LYS A 289 3.09 14.62 -2.80
N MET A 290 2.29 13.74 -2.19
CA MET A 290 0.88 14.00 -1.90
C MET A 290 0.71 15.23 -1.00
N LEU A 291 1.48 15.34 0.08
CA LEU A 291 1.44 16.49 0.99
C LEU A 291 1.87 17.78 0.28
N ILE A 292 2.92 17.73 -0.52
CA ILE A 292 3.40 18.88 -1.31
C ILE A 292 2.30 19.36 -2.28
N ARG A 293 1.60 18.43 -2.93
CA ARG A 293 0.49 18.73 -3.84
C ARG A 293 -0.71 19.33 -3.10
N LEU A 294 -1.13 18.73 -1.98
CA LEU A 294 -2.33 19.13 -1.25
C LEU A 294 -2.14 20.43 -0.46
N LEU A 295 -0.95 20.69 0.09
CA LEU A 295 -0.69 21.86 0.95
C LEU A 295 -0.17 23.07 0.17
N PHE A 296 0.65 22.84 -0.86
CA PHE A 296 1.35 23.92 -1.57
C PHE A 296 0.96 24.04 -3.05
N HIS A 297 0.07 23.18 -3.55
CA HIS A 297 -0.34 23.12 -4.96
C HIS A 297 0.81 22.93 -5.95
N ILE A 298 1.92 22.35 -5.48
CA ILE A 298 3.10 22.09 -6.31
C ILE A 298 2.89 20.77 -7.06
N LYS A 299 2.83 20.84 -8.39
CA LYS A 299 2.67 19.66 -9.24
C LYS A 299 4.00 19.02 -9.58
N TYR A 300 4.98 19.82 -10.00
CA TYR A 300 6.27 19.31 -10.48
C TYR A 300 7.42 19.84 -9.63
N VAL A 301 8.27 18.93 -9.19
CA VAL A 301 9.51 19.18 -8.43
C VAL A 301 10.71 19.11 -9.38
N TRP A 302 10.68 18.18 -10.33
CA TRP A 302 11.71 18.05 -11.35
C TRP A 302 11.10 18.05 -12.73
N ILE A 303 11.51 19.02 -13.56
CA ILE A 303 10.98 19.24 -14.90
C ILE A 303 12.12 19.08 -15.89
N THR A 304 11.92 18.23 -16.88
CA THR A 304 12.85 18.03 -17.99
C THR A 304 12.06 17.99 -19.31
N PRO A 305 12.72 18.13 -20.46
CA PRO A 305 12.04 17.97 -21.76
C PRO A 305 11.37 16.61 -21.97
N TRP A 306 11.77 15.59 -21.19
CA TRP A 306 11.35 14.20 -21.38
C TRP A 306 10.36 13.73 -20.31
N PHE A 307 10.49 14.21 -19.09
CA PHE A 307 9.63 13.81 -17.97
C PHE A 307 9.53 14.89 -16.89
N ASN A 308 8.43 14.82 -16.13
CA ASN A 308 8.22 15.63 -14.94
C ASN A 308 7.88 14.74 -13.73
N VAL A 309 8.46 15.07 -12.56
CA VAL A 309 8.27 14.34 -11.29
C VAL A 309 7.70 15.23 -10.23
#